data_AF-A0A2S8HC40-F1
#
_entry.id   AF-A0A2S8HC40-F1
#
_cell.length_a   1.000
_cell.length_b   1.000
_cell.length_c   1.000
_cell.angle_alpha   90.00
_cell.angle_beta   90.00
_cell.angle_gamma   90.00
#
_symmetry.space_group_name_H-M   'P 1'
#
loop_
_entity.id
_entity.type
_entity.pdbx_description
1 polymer ?
#
loop_
_entity_poly.entity_id
_entity_poly.type
_entity_poly.pdbx_seq_one_letter_code
_entity_poly.pdbx_strand_id
1 'polypeptide(L)'
;MNNPAFNSGSIAVLALTLPYIPRQTYPINHLDAQVGLSRVNYYADPLGLLVLLGPYQGQASNETGRLYLNNLPLALSTDVTKDAVTPLEFRLPVGMLSNGINTLKCTVTRQSGNEDSAKLVVLHYLADPAGNDPDPDPGNSLLSIDVNPKSVGPAEAAAGVRVILDYPGKQLYDSLSIDCGGKVITHQIAPTLQDPNPETKPIVRTLYAADFAHAPNDPQFAFKYNVISQVGDFSGTSSTGVFNPQKFWSKSCLIDVHLDRNELEMPILREILTENNDDPAVVDLDKMKGGPLWALIHLIQTIWQAGDEIHLMFTAVVNGSLVAAHEATLPITQVPGQFAWDIPNDKVIADSIVSVHFEQIRGGKVIGVSKVAEAQVIGKGFAGGDEDWEEVDKQLFWLDRPVELKSGLTVTVKRIFNTNSYCSIEDIDPRFSLGSRSFLAFFNSAIRFSWNSQEITSVELTHLHNSAQGNKIEFYDQNGDFIEERLLPVSNSGPMRMVYKSPSGRFIGSFVWNALNETDSGAFIDYIKWK
;
A
#
# COMPACT_ATOMS: atom_id res chain seq x y z
N MET A 1 55.03 3.22 -44.81
CA MET A 1 56.07 4.11 -44.25
C MET A 1 55.58 4.46 -42.85
N ASN A 2 56.17 4.07 -41.72
CA ASN A 2 57.51 3.61 -41.40
C ASN A 2 57.48 2.49 -40.35
N ASN A 3 58.38 1.54 -40.54
CA ASN A 3 58.78 0.50 -39.59
C ASN A 3 59.84 1.10 -38.64
N PRO A 4 59.87 0.80 -37.33
CA PRO A 4 61.09 0.90 -36.55
C PRO A 4 61.69 -0.49 -36.34
N ALA A 5 62.81 -0.67 -37.04
CA ALA A 5 64.01 -1.44 -36.72
C ALA A 5 63.92 -2.64 -35.75
N PHE A 6 64.14 -3.81 -36.34
CA PHE A 6 64.76 -4.96 -35.69
C PHE A 6 66.11 -4.54 -35.07
N ASN A 7 66.23 -4.70 -33.75
CA ASN A 7 67.51 -4.73 -33.09
C ASN A 7 67.94 -6.19 -32.93
N SER A 8 69.09 -6.52 -33.49
CA SER A 8 69.72 -7.83 -33.48
C SER A 8 70.28 -8.16 -32.10
N GLY A 9 69.91 -9.33 -31.57
CA GLY A 9 70.75 -10.07 -30.61
C GLY A 9 70.26 -10.10 -29.16
N SER A 10 69.28 -10.96 -28.89
CA SER A 10 69.22 -11.74 -27.65
C SER A 10 68.47 -13.03 -27.95
N ILE A 11 69.03 -14.17 -27.53
CA ILE A 11 68.46 -15.52 -27.64
C ILE A 11 66.97 -15.45 -27.30
N ALA A 12 66.08 -15.81 -28.24
CA ALA A 12 64.67 -15.95 -27.94
C ALA A 12 64.53 -17.07 -26.89
N VAL A 13 64.28 -16.67 -25.65
CA VAL A 13 63.98 -17.57 -24.54
C VAL A 13 62.77 -18.40 -24.95
N LEU A 14 62.85 -19.73 -24.83
CA LEU A 14 61.68 -20.61 -24.88
C LEU A 14 60.74 -20.15 -23.75
N ALA A 15 59.72 -19.38 -24.09
CA ALA A 15 58.75 -18.87 -23.14
C ALA A 15 57.47 -19.71 -23.26
N LEU A 16 57.05 -20.30 -22.15
CA LEU A 16 55.76 -21.00 -22.08
C LEU A 16 54.61 -20.02 -22.31
N THR A 17 53.57 -20.47 -23.01
CA THR A 17 52.35 -19.66 -23.19
C THR A 17 51.67 -19.41 -21.85
N LEU A 18 50.82 -18.39 -21.81
CA LEU A 18 49.90 -18.18 -20.69
C LEU A 18 49.03 -19.44 -20.49
N PRO A 19 48.74 -19.87 -19.24
CA PRO A 19 47.69 -20.83 -19.00
C PRO A 19 46.36 -20.33 -19.58
N TYR A 20 45.50 -21.25 -20.02
CA TYR A 20 44.21 -20.94 -20.62
C TYR A 20 43.09 -21.73 -19.94
N ILE A 21 41.99 -21.05 -19.63
CA ILE A 21 40.77 -21.68 -19.10
C ILE A 21 39.74 -21.69 -20.23
N PRO A 22 39.34 -22.87 -20.75
CA PRO A 22 38.39 -22.93 -21.87
C PRO A 22 37.04 -22.27 -21.61
N ARG A 23 36.57 -22.27 -20.36
CA ARG A 23 35.28 -21.69 -19.94
C ARG A 23 35.42 -20.34 -19.22
N GLN A 24 36.49 -19.60 -19.50
CA GLN A 24 36.66 -18.26 -18.96
C GLN A 24 35.64 -17.28 -19.54
N THR A 25 35.32 -16.25 -18.77
CA THR A 25 34.55 -15.09 -19.20
C THR A 25 35.52 -14.03 -19.72
N TYR A 26 35.32 -13.58 -20.96
CA TYR A 26 36.12 -12.54 -21.58
C TYR A 26 35.27 -11.83 -22.67
N PRO A 27 35.33 -10.49 -22.79
CA PRO A 27 36.12 -9.55 -21.97
C PRO A 27 35.53 -9.35 -20.57
N ILE A 28 36.36 -8.87 -19.64
CA ILE A 28 35.95 -8.33 -18.33
C ILE A 28 36.47 -6.91 -18.17
N ASN A 29 35.86 -6.13 -17.27
CA ASN A 29 36.31 -4.77 -16.98
C ASN A 29 36.91 -4.72 -15.57
N HIS A 30 38.19 -5.04 -15.48
CA HIS A 30 38.94 -5.04 -14.23
C HIS A 30 40.37 -4.57 -14.51
N LEU A 31 40.94 -3.76 -13.61
CA LEU A 31 42.26 -3.17 -13.80
C LEU A 31 43.37 -4.22 -13.88
N ASP A 32 43.31 -5.22 -12.99
CA ASP A 32 44.38 -6.20 -12.83
C ASP A 32 44.09 -7.59 -13.43
N ALA A 33 42.82 -7.93 -13.65
CA ALA A 33 42.42 -9.27 -14.06
C ALA A 33 42.25 -9.35 -15.58
N GLN A 34 42.70 -10.45 -16.16
CA GLN A 34 42.68 -10.65 -17.60
C GLN A 34 41.39 -11.33 -18.05
N VAL A 35 40.86 -12.22 -17.22
CA VAL A 35 39.67 -13.04 -17.51
C VAL A 35 38.84 -13.22 -16.24
N GLY A 36 37.54 -13.41 -16.42
CA GLY A 36 36.61 -13.78 -15.35
C GLY A 36 36.38 -15.28 -15.31
N LEU A 37 35.89 -15.78 -14.18
CA LEU A 37 35.38 -17.13 -14.06
C LEU A 37 34.14 -17.16 -13.18
N SER A 38 32.98 -17.41 -13.78
CA SER A 38 31.74 -17.65 -13.05
C SER A 38 31.80 -18.94 -12.24
N ARG A 39 30.99 -19.02 -11.19
CA ARG A 39 30.79 -20.23 -10.39
C ARG A 39 30.19 -21.35 -11.22
N VAL A 40 29.23 -21.03 -12.09
CA VAL A 40 28.65 -22.02 -13.01
C VAL A 40 29.76 -22.70 -13.79
N ASN A 41 30.72 -21.95 -14.32
CA ASN A 41 31.85 -22.53 -15.06
C ASN A 41 32.89 -23.19 -14.16
N TYR A 42 33.14 -22.66 -12.95
CA TYR A 42 34.11 -23.23 -12.01
C TYR A 42 33.68 -24.61 -11.47
N TYR A 43 32.38 -24.78 -11.20
CA TYR A 43 31.81 -26.01 -10.63
C TYR A 43 31.20 -26.96 -11.67
N ALA A 44 31.22 -26.61 -12.96
CA ALA A 44 30.56 -27.42 -13.99
C ALA A 44 31.23 -28.79 -14.25
N ASP A 45 32.50 -28.97 -13.86
CA ASP A 45 33.21 -30.25 -14.01
C ASP A 45 33.53 -30.85 -12.62
N PRO A 46 33.01 -32.04 -12.28
CA PRO A 46 33.28 -32.66 -10.98
C PRO A 46 34.76 -33.03 -10.77
N LEU A 47 35.56 -33.11 -11.85
CA LEU A 47 37.01 -33.33 -11.76
C LEU A 47 37.79 -32.05 -11.45
N GLY A 48 37.12 -30.91 -11.38
CA GLY A 48 37.72 -29.59 -11.21
C GLY A 48 37.93 -28.85 -12.53
N LEU A 49 38.25 -27.56 -12.38
CA LEU A 49 38.41 -26.64 -13.50
C LEU A 49 39.56 -27.08 -14.40
N LEU A 50 39.26 -27.26 -15.68
CA LEU A 50 40.26 -27.53 -16.71
C LEU A 50 41.09 -26.27 -16.96
N VAL A 51 42.41 -26.40 -16.81
CA VAL A 51 43.39 -25.39 -17.17
C VAL A 51 44.35 -26.02 -18.17
N LEU A 52 44.53 -25.38 -19.32
CA LEU A 52 45.39 -25.86 -20.38
C LEU A 52 46.68 -25.06 -20.41
N LEU A 53 47.80 -25.76 -20.59
CA LEU A 53 49.00 -25.14 -21.13
C LEU A 53 49.16 -25.62 -22.57
N GLY A 54 49.10 -24.67 -23.51
CA GLY A 54 49.24 -24.97 -24.93
C GLY A 54 50.61 -25.61 -25.25
N PRO A 55 50.73 -26.30 -26.40
CA PRO A 55 52.01 -26.82 -26.84
C PRO A 55 53.05 -25.71 -26.94
N TYR A 56 54.27 -26.00 -26.51
CA TYR A 56 55.36 -25.03 -26.51
C TYR A 56 56.51 -25.45 -27.43
N GLN A 57 57.33 -24.48 -27.81
CA GLN A 57 58.47 -24.74 -28.69
C GLN A 57 59.41 -25.75 -28.03
N GLY A 58 59.81 -26.78 -28.79
CA GLY A 58 60.71 -27.82 -28.29
C GLY A 58 60.09 -28.74 -27.25
N GLN A 59 58.75 -28.79 -27.14
CA GLN A 59 58.06 -29.78 -26.33
C GLN A 59 58.44 -31.20 -26.78
N ALA A 60 58.79 -32.05 -25.81
CA ALA A 60 59.14 -33.45 -26.01
C ALA A 60 58.33 -34.34 -25.06
N SER A 61 58.24 -35.64 -25.36
CA SER A 61 57.56 -36.60 -24.47
C SER A 61 58.28 -36.74 -23.13
N ASN A 62 57.51 -36.98 -22.05
CA ASN A 62 58.00 -37.22 -20.68
C ASN A 62 58.55 -35.99 -19.95
N GLU A 63 58.15 -34.79 -20.34
CA GLU A 63 58.39 -33.54 -19.59
C GLU A 63 57.25 -33.36 -18.57
N THR A 64 57.57 -32.90 -17.36
CA THR A 64 56.58 -32.76 -16.28
C THR A 64 56.09 -31.33 -16.17
N GLY A 65 54.81 -31.10 -16.43
CA GLY A 65 54.15 -29.82 -16.16
C GLY A 65 53.53 -29.77 -14.78
N ARG A 66 53.49 -28.58 -14.17
CA ARG A 66 52.89 -28.35 -12.85
C ARG A 66 52.08 -27.06 -12.84
N LEU A 67 50.86 -27.10 -12.31
CA LEU A 67 50.00 -25.92 -12.11
C LEU A 67 50.09 -25.41 -10.67
N TYR A 68 50.26 -24.10 -10.52
CA TYR A 68 50.30 -23.38 -9.26
C TYR A 68 49.18 -22.34 -9.21
N LEU A 69 48.55 -22.20 -8.05
CA LEU A 69 47.56 -21.17 -7.75
C LEU A 69 48.13 -20.21 -6.70
N ASN A 70 47.96 -18.90 -6.88
CA ASN A 70 48.23 -17.86 -5.87
C ASN A 70 49.64 -17.93 -5.25
N ASN A 71 50.63 -18.38 -6.02
CA ASN A 71 52.01 -18.65 -5.58
C ASN A 71 52.13 -19.64 -4.41
N LEU A 72 51.16 -20.54 -4.25
CA LEU A 72 51.27 -21.65 -3.30
C LEU A 72 52.57 -22.43 -3.57
N PRO A 73 53.26 -22.90 -2.52
CA PRO A 73 54.56 -23.56 -2.66
C PRO A 73 54.46 -24.95 -3.32
N LEU A 74 53.28 -25.57 -3.26
CA LEU A 74 53.00 -26.88 -3.85
C LEU A 74 52.16 -26.73 -5.11
N ALA A 75 52.51 -27.51 -6.13
CA ALA A 75 51.70 -27.63 -7.33
C ALA A 75 50.38 -28.32 -6.99
N LEU A 76 49.27 -27.77 -7.47
CA LEU A 76 47.93 -28.31 -7.25
C LEU A 76 47.57 -29.42 -8.25
N SER A 77 48.22 -29.42 -9.42
CA SER A 77 47.98 -30.40 -10.47
C SER A 77 49.27 -30.63 -11.24
N THR A 78 49.45 -31.83 -11.79
CA THR A 78 50.61 -32.24 -12.56
C THR A 78 50.13 -33.04 -13.77
N ASP A 79 50.78 -32.85 -14.91
CA ASP A 79 50.56 -33.63 -16.11
C ASP A 79 51.90 -33.87 -16.83
N VAL A 80 51.95 -34.86 -17.73
CA VAL A 80 53.15 -35.26 -18.44
C VAL A 80 52.92 -35.18 -19.95
N THR A 81 53.85 -34.54 -20.65
CA THR A 81 53.76 -34.39 -22.11
C THR A 81 53.83 -35.73 -22.82
N LYS A 82 52.92 -35.96 -23.76
CA LYS A 82 52.84 -37.22 -24.53
C LYS A 82 53.63 -37.14 -25.83
N ASP A 83 53.58 -36.00 -26.50
CA ASP A 83 54.21 -35.71 -27.78
C ASP A 83 54.50 -34.20 -27.90
N ALA A 84 54.83 -33.71 -29.09
CA ALA A 84 55.20 -32.31 -29.34
C ALA A 84 54.00 -31.36 -29.60
N VAL A 85 52.77 -31.88 -29.67
CA VAL A 85 51.59 -31.11 -30.14
C VAL A 85 50.39 -31.18 -29.20
N THR A 86 50.41 -32.08 -28.23
CA THR A 86 49.33 -32.26 -27.25
C THR A 86 49.51 -31.25 -26.11
N PRO A 87 48.49 -30.43 -25.77
CA PRO A 87 48.56 -29.55 -24.61
C PRO A 87 48.64 -30.36 -23.31
N LEU A 88 49.18 -29.74 -22.26
CA LEU A 88 49.08 -30.28 -20.91
C LEU A 88 47.74 -29.89 -20.31
N GLU A 89 47.08 -30.87 -19.67
CA GLU A 89 45.78 -30.71 -19.06
C GLU A 89 45.89 -30.77 -17.54
N PHE A 90 45.60 -29.65 -16.89
CA PHE A 90 45.60 -29.56 -15.44
C PHE A 90 44.17 -29.49 -14.91
N ARG A 91 43.95 -30.09 -13.75
CA ARG A 91 42.70 -30.01 -13.00
C ARG A 91 42.93 -29.23 -11.73
N LEU A 92 42.38 -28.01 -11.68
CA LEU A 92 42.34 -27.22 -10.46
C LEU A 92 41.14 -27.69 -9.62
N PRO A 93 41.35 -28.23 -8.40
CA PRO A 93 40.25 -28.64 -7.53
C PRO A 93 39.28 -27.50 -7.24
N VAL A 94 37.99 -27.82 -7.12
CA VAL A 94 36.96 -26.86 -6.73
C VAL A 94 37.16 -26.38 -5.29
N GLY A 95 36.73 -25.16 -4.98
CA GLY A 95 36.88 -24.53 -3.66
C GLY A 95 38.29 -24.00 -3.33
N MET A 96 39.21 -24.00 -4.29
CA MET A 96 40.58 -23.48 -4.11
C MET A 96 40.73 -22.00 -4.45
N LEU A 97 39.89 -21.45 -5.35
CA LEU A 97 39.93 -20.04 -5.71
C LEU A 97 39.46 -19.15 -4.57
N SER A 98 40.17 -18.04 -4.34
CA SER A 98 39.76 -17.00 -3.39
C SER A 98 38.78 -16.02 -4.01
N ASN A 99 38.04 -15.29 -3.17
CA ASN A 99 37.25 -14.14 -3.63
C ASN A 99 38.17 -13.05 -4.20
N GLY A 100 37.84 -12.52 -5.36
CA GLY A 100 38.61 -11.51 -6.08
C GLY A 100 39.67 -12.12 -7.01
N ILE A 101 40.88 -11.55 -6.97
CA ILE A 101 41.95 -11.88 -7.90
C ILE A 101 42.62 -13.21 -7.51
N ASN A 102 42.79 -14.08 -8.51
CA ASN A 102 43.55 -15.31 -8.44
C ASN A 102 44.62 -15.32 -9.54
N THR A 103 45.73 -16.03 -9.31
CA THR A 103 46.80 -16.17 -10.30
C THR A 103 47.10 -17.63 -10.57
N LEU A 104 47.09 -18.02 -11.85
CA LEU A 104 47.48 -19.34 -12.31
C LEU A 104 48.82 -19.26 -13.03
N LYS A 105 49.74 -20.16 -12.66
CA LYS A 105 51.06 -20.27 -13.28
C LYS A 105 51.38 -21.73 -13.55
N CYS A 106 51.92 -22.02 -14.72
CA CYS A 106 52.46 -23.34 -15.02
C CYS A 106 53.98 -23.31 -14.99
N THR A 107 54.59 -24.44 -14.62
CA THR A 107 56.02 -24.69 -14.79
C THR A 107 56.23 -26.00 -15.50
N VAL A 108 57.29 -26.08 -16.31
CA VAL A 108 57.71 -27.31 -16.99
C VAL A 108 59.09 -27.70 -16.51
N THR A 109 59.25 -28.96 -16.11
CA THR A 109 60.54 -29.57 -15.77
C THR A 109 60.97 -30.51 -16.89
N ARG A 110 62.14 -30.22 -17.48
CA ARG A 110 62.79 -31.03 -18.50
C ARG A 110 64.30 -31.08 -18.31
N GLN A 111 64.98 -31.96 -19.04
CA GLN A 111 66.42 -32.19 -18.88
C GLN A 111 67.27 -30.94 -19.17
N SER A 112 66.79 -30.05 -20.04
CA SER A 112 67.49 -28.82 -20.42
C SER A 112 67.30 -27.66 -19.43
N GLY A 113 66.44 -27.81 -18.42
CA GLY A 113 66.15 -26.77 -17.43
C GLY A 113 64.64 -26.56 -17.22
N ASN A 114 64.30 -25.86 -16.14
CA ASN A 114 62.91 -25.54 -15.82
C ASN A 114 62.50 -24.22 -16.46
N GLU A 115 61.25 -24.17 -16.92
CA GLU A 115 60.65 -22.95 -17.47
C GLU A 115 59.34 -22.63 -16.79
N ASP A 116 59.08 -21.33 -16.66
CA ASP A 116 57.91 -20.78 -16.01
C ASP A 116 57.05 -20.05 -17.04
N SER A 117 55.73 -20.23 -16.97
CA SER A 117 54.79 -19.40 -17.73
C SER A 117 54.65 -18.02 -17.11
N ALA A 118 54.16 -17.06 -17.90
CA ALA A 118 53.51 -15.89 -17.36
C ALA A 118 52.29 -16.30 -16.51
N LYS A 119 51.87 -15.42 -15.59
CA LYS A 119 50.71 -15.67 -14.72
C LYS A 119 49.42 -15.24 -15.43
N LEU A 120 48.45 -16.14 -15.56
CA LEU A 120 47.07 -15.77 -15.90
C LEU A 120 46.41 -15.18 -14.64
N VAL A 121 45.89 -13.97 -14.74
CA VAL A 121 45.17 -13.31 -13.64
C VAL A 121 43.66 -13.46 -13.84
N VAL A 122 43.00 -14.17 -12.92
CA VAL A 122 41.60 -14.58 -13.00
C VAL A 122 40.79 -13.88 -11.92
N LEU A 123 39.69 -13.23 -12.30
CA LEU A 123 38.70 -12.68 -11.38
C LEU A 123 37.63 -13.73 -11.07
N HIS A 124 37.39 -14.00 -9.79
CA HIS A 124 36.38 -14.94 -9.34
C HIS A 124 35.67 -14.42 -8.10
N TYR A 125 34.36 -14.64 -7.98
CA TYR A 125 33.60 -14.21 -6.81
C TYR A 125 33.03 -15.40 -6.04
N LEU A 126 33.13 -15.34 -4.70
CA LEU A 126 32.56 -16.35 -3.81
C LEU A 126 31.11 -16.06 -3.44
N ALA A 127 30.61 -14.86 -3.75
CA ALA A 127 29.23 -14.45 -3.57
C ALA A 127 28.63 -14.13 -4.94
N ASP A 128 27.49 -14.76 -5.25
CA ASP A 128 26.69 -14.42 -6.42
C ASP A 128 25.93 -13.12 -6.17
N PRO A 129 25.51 -12.42 -7.25
CA PRO A 129 24.52 -11.36 -7.13
C PRO A 129 23.28 -11.88 -6.38
N ALA A 130 22.93 -11.21 -5.27
CA ALA A 130 21.86 -11.59 -4.35
C ALA A 130 22.08 -12.88 -3.54
N GLY A 131 23.18 -13.61 -3.72
CA GLY A 131 23.54 -14.78 -2.92
C GLY A 131 22.50 -15.92 -2.89
N ASN A 132 22.57 -16.73 -1.83
CA ASN A 132 21.63 -17.83 -1.59
C ASN A 132 20.34 -17.27 -0.95
N ASP A 133 19.25 -17.26 -1.72
CA ASP A 133 17.94 -16.83 -1.24
C ASP A 133 17.34 -17.86 -0.26
N PRO A 134 17.05 -17.47 1.00
CA PRO A 134 16.44 -18.38 1.98
C PRO A 134 14.94 -18.63 1.75
N ASP A 135 14.28 -17.78 0.95
CA ASP A 135 12.86 -17.89 0.67
C ASP A 135 12.59 -19.09 -0.26
N PRO A 136 11.62 -19.98 0.03
CA PRO A 136 11.27 -21.08 -0.88
C PRO A 136 10.42 -20.64 -2.08
N ASP A 137 9.74 -19.50 -2.04
CA ASP A 137 8.78 -19.08 -3.06
C ASP A 137 9.45 -18.54 -4.35
N PRO A 138 8.82 -18.61 -5.52
CA PRO A 138 9.37 -18.02 -6.74
C PRO A 138 9.67 -16.51 -6.61
N GLY A 139 10.75 -16.08 -7.25
CA GLY A 139 11.29 -14.72 -7.13
C GLY A 139 12.32 -14.64 -6.00
N ASN A 140 13.47 -14.02 -6.32
CA ASN A 140 14.56 -13.83 -5.38
C ASN A 140 14.19 -12.73 -4.38
N SER A 141 14.07 -13.09 -3.10
CA SER A 141 13.71 -12.13 -2.03
C SER A 141 14.83 -11.15 -1.69
N LEU A 142 16.08 -11.48 -2.05
CA LEU A 142 17.26 -10.66 -1.80
C LEU A 142 17.51 -9.62 -2.91
N LEU A 143 16.78 -9.71 -4.03
CA LEU A 143 16.70 -8.66 -5.04
C LEU A 143 15.56 -7.68 -4.67
N SER A 144 15.88 -6.66 -3.88
CA SER A 144 14.92 -5.62 -3.49
C SER A 144 14.58 -4.71 -4.66
N ILE A 145 13.28 -4.47 -4.86
CA ILE A 145 12.75 -3.53 -5.84
C ILE A 145 11.61 -2.73 -5.22
N ASP A 146 11.68 -1.41 -5.35
CA ASP A 146 10.62 -0.50 -4.98
C ASP A 146 10.36 0.50 -6.10
N VAL A 147 9.09 0.88 -6.25
CA VAL A 147 8.63 1.81 -7.29
C VAL A 147 7.72 2.84 -6.63
N ASN A 148 8.00 4.13 -6.87
CA ASN A 148 7.23 5.23 -6.32
C ASN A 148 6.97 6.31 -7.40
N PRO A 149 5.71 6.78 -7.53
CA PRO A 149 4.51 6.37 -6.79
C PRO A 149 3.97 4.97 -7.19
N LYS A 150 3.08 4.41 -6.36
CA LYS A 150 2.39 3.11 -6.62
C LYS A 150 1.19 3.23 -7.57
N SER A 151 0.77 4.45 -7.85
CA SER A 151 -0.30 4.79 -8.78
C SER A 151 0.26 5.83 -9.74
N VAL A 152 0.28 5.52 -11.04
CA VAL A 152 0.96 6.30 -12.07
C VAL A 152 -0.02 6.68 -13.17
N GLY A 153 -0.46 7.94 -13.11
CA GLY A 153 -1.20 8.60 -14.17
C GLY A 153 -0.29 9.45 -15.06
N PRO A 154 -0.88 10.27 -15.95
CA PRO A 154 -0.13 11.15 -16.85
C PRO A 154 0.80 12.14 -16.13
N ALA A 155 0.37 12.69 -15.00
CA ALA A 155 1.13 13.68 -14.23
C ALA A 155 2.36 13.04 -13.57
N GLU A 156 2.20 11.89 -12.91
CA GLU A 156 3.28 11.15 -12.26
C GLU A 156 4.30 10.66 -13.30
N ALA A 157 3.82 10.14 -14.43
CA ALA A 157 4.68 9.70 -15.52
C ALA A 157 5.45 10.85 -16.19
N ALA A 158 4.90 12.08 -16.17
CA ALA A 158 5.60 13.28 -16.63
C ALA A 158 6.62 13.80 -15.61
N ALA A 159 6.29 13.76 -14.32
CA ALA A 159 7.20 14.14 -13.23
C ALA A 159 8.38 13.16 -13.05
N GLY A 160 8.17 11.90 -13.42
CA GLY A 160 9.16 10.83 -13.39
C GLY A 160 8.90 9.85 -12.25
N VAL A 161 8.79 8.57 -12.61
CA VAL A 161 8.55 7.46 -11.69
C VAL A 161 9.90 6.88 -11.26
N ARG A 162 10.14 6.82 -9.95
CA ARG A 162 11.41 6.31 -9.39
C ARG A 162 11.32 4.81 -9.15
N VAL A 163 12.24 4.08 -9.74
CA VAL A 163 12.49 2.65 -9.51
C VAL A 163 13.80 2.50 -8.76
N ILE A 164 13.75 1.93 -7.56
CA ILE A 164 14.89 1.75 -6.66
C ILE A 164 15.18 0.26 -6.57
N LEU A 165 16.43 -0.12 -6.85
CA LEU A 165 16.89 -1.50 -6.88
C LEU A 165 18.06 -1.66 -5.91
N ASP A 166 18.04 -2.74 -5.13
CA ASP A 166 19.15 -3.04 -4.22
C ASP A 166 19.29 -4.54 -3.96
N TYR A 167 20.51 -5.01 -3.73
CA TYR A 167 20.81 -6.42 -3.49
C TYR A 167 22.19 -6.63 -2.83
N PRO A 168 22.36 -7.72 -2.06
CA PRO A 168 23.64 -8.07 -1.46
C PRO A 168 24.63 -8.60 -2.51
N GLY A 169 25.92 -8.40 -2.25
CA GLY A 169 26.98 -8.86 -3.16
C GLY A 169 27.08 -8.07 -4.47
N LYS A 170 26.53 -6.84 -4.49
CA LYS A 170 26.62 -5.91 -5.62
C LYS A 170 28.06 -5.56 -5.94
N GLN A 171 28.40 -5.58 -7.23
CA GLN A 171 29.74 -5.30 -7.71
C GLN A 171 29.76 -4.36 -8.90
N LEU A 172 30.93 -3.77 -9.13
CA LEU A 172 31.17 -3.02 -10.35
C LEU A 172 30.99 -3.92 -11.57
N TYR A 173 30.36 -3.33 -12.57
CA TYR A 173 30.05 -3.87 -13.87
C TYR A 173 29.03 -5.00 -13.89
N ASP A 174 28.33 -5.25 -12.78
CA ASP A 174 27.08 -5.99 -12.80
C ASP A 174 26.10 -5.35 -13.78
N SER A 175 25.42 -6.19 -14.56
CA SER A 175 24.40 -5.80 -15.53
C SER A 175 23.03 -6.23 -15.03
N LEU A 176 22.15 -5.25 -14.86
CA LEU A 176 20.77 -5.42 -14.43
C LEU A 176 19.87 -5.43 -15.65
N SER A 177 18.94 -6.39 -15.71
CA SER A 177 17.82 -6.37 -16.65
C SER A 177 16.54 -6.13 -15.86
N ILE A 178 15.88 -4.99 -16.11
CA ILE A 178 14.68 -4.54 -15.41
C ILE A 178 13.50 -4.74 -16.37
N ASP A 179 12.60 -5.66 -16.04
CA ASP A 179 11.35 -5.89 -16.75
C ASP A 179 10.28 -4.96 -16.18
N CYS A 180 9.78 -4.05 -17.03
CA CYS A 180 8.75 -3.07 -16.74
C CYS A 180 7.52 -3.42 -17.60
N GLY A 181 6.62 -4.24 -17.06
CA GLY A 181 5.38 -4.64 -17.76
C GLY A 181 5.65 -5.32 -19.11
N GLY A 182 6.69 -6.15 -19.21
CA GLY A 182 7.10 -6.88 -20.41
C GLY A 182 8.17 -6.17 -21.26
N LYS A 183 8.47 -4.90 -21.00
CA LYS A 183 9.56 -4.16 -21.68
C LYS A 183 10.82 -4.21 -20.81
N VAL A 184 11.93 -4.70 -21.37
CA VAL A 184 13.20 -4.80 -20.64
C VAL A 184 14.08 -3.58 -20.85
N ILE A 185 14.56 -3.00 -19.75
CA ILE A 185 15.55 -1.92 -19.69
C ILE A 185 16.83 -2.46 -19.03
N THR A 186 17.98 -2.21 -19.65
CA THR A 186 19.28 -2.65 -19.10
C THR A 186 20.00 -1.51 -18.39
N HIS A 187 20.67 -1.82 -17.28
CA HIS A 187 21.54 -0.89 -16.57
C HIS A 187 22.82 -1.58 -16.12
N GLN A 188 23.98 -0.99 -16.38
CA GLN A 188 25.26 -1.48 -15.87
C GLN A 188 25.78 -0.58 -14.75
N ILE A 189 26.26 -1.19 -13.67
CA ILE A 189 26.91 -0.50 -12.57
C ILE A 189 28.32 -0.11 -13.00
N ALA A 190 28.52 1.11 -13.50
CA ALA A 190 29.83 1.60 -13.91
C ALA A 190 30.21 2.84 -13.09
N PRO A 191 31.48 2.95 -12.64
CA PRO A 191 31.93 4.12 -11.90
C PRO A 191 31.95 5.34 -12.83
N THR A 192 31.61 6.50 -12.28
CA THR A 192 31.68 7.80 -12.97
C THR A 192 32.49 8.79 -12.15
N LEU A 193 32.85 9.94 -12.72
CA LEU A 193 33.54 11.00 -11.96
C LEU A 193 32.71 11.52 -10.79
N GLN A 194 31.37 11.56 -10.96
CA GLN A 194 30.42 12.01 -9.95
C GLN A 194 30.10 10.92 -8.92
N ASP A 195 30.32 9.65 -9.29
CA ASP A 195 29.97 8.48 -8.49
C ASP A 195 31.00 7.37 -8.70
N PRO A 196 32.15 7.44 -8.01
CA PRO A 196 33.24 6.49 -8.22
C PRO A 196 32.98 5.10 -7.59
N ASN A 197 32.05 4.98 -6.65
CA ASN A 197 31.71 3.73 -5.95
C ASN A 197 30.19 3.44 -5.99
N PRO A 198 29.58 3.36 -7.19
CA PRO A 198 28.13 3.21 -7.36
C PRO A 198 27.57 1.92 -6.73
N GLU A 199 28.39 0.90 -6.57
CA GLU A 199 28.05 -0.39 -5.98
C GLU A 199 27.76 -0.32 -4.46
N THR A 200 28.12 0.78 -3.80
CA THR A 200 27.92 0.95 -2.35
C THR A 200 26.54 1.47 -1.96
N LYS A 201 25.69 1.78 -2.94
CA LYS A 201 24.36 2.39 -2.72
C LYS A 201 23.27 1.74 -3.58
N PRO A 202 21.98 1.97 -3.28
CA PRO A 202 20.89 1.53 -4.15
C PRO A 202 20.97 2.15 -5.55
N ILE A 203 20.58 1.38 -6.56
CA ILE A 203 20.47 1.86 -7.93
C ILE A 203 19.12 2.56 -8.09
N VAL A 204 19.13 3.79 -8.59
CA VAL A 204 17.90 4.55 -8.86
C VAL A 204 17.76 4.77 -10.36
N ARG A 205 16.62 4.38 -10.92
CA ARG A 205 16.20 4.66 -12.30
C ARG A 205 14.95 5.52 -12.28
N THR A 206 14.92 6.52 -13.15
CA THR A 206 13.71 7.32 -13.38
C THR A 206 13.12 6.94 -14.72
N LEU A 207 11.85 6.54 -14.73
CA LEU A 207 11.08 6.22 -15.92
C LEU A 207 10.06 7.30 -16.20
N TYR A 208 9.72 7.49 -17.47
CA TYR A 208 8.78 8.52 -17.92
C TYR A 208 7.67 7.93 -18.79
N ALA A 209 6.70 8.74 -19.21
CA ALA A 209 5.54 8.31 -19.99
C ALA A 209 5.85 7.34 -21.16
N ALA A 210 6.96 7.55 -21.88
CA ALA A 210 7.37 6.69 -22.99
C ALA A 210 7.74 5.24 -22.56
N ASP A 211 8.09 5.04 -21.29
CA ASP A 211 8.41 3.72 -20.73
C ASP A 211 7.18 2.90 -20.38
N PHE A 212 6.01 3.54 -20.26
CA PHE A 212 4.73 2.91 -19.93
C PHE A 212 3.78 2.82 -21.13
N ALA A 213 4.12 3.48 -22.25
CA ALA A 213 3.24 3.61 -23.41
C ALA A 213 2.82 2.27 -24.06
N HIS A 214 3.55 1.17 -23.83
CA HIS A 214 3.19 -0.16 -24.34
C HIS A 214 2.08 -0.85 -23.54
N ALA A 215 1.90 -0.46 -22.27
CA ALA A 215 0.82 -0.93 -21.40
C ALA A 215 0.30 0.28 -20.61
N PRO A 216 -0.40 1.21 -21.27
CA PRO A 216 -0.78 2.48 -20.67
C PRO A 216 -1.84 2.32 -19.58
N ASN A 217 -2.52 1.18 -19.49
CA ASN A 217 -3.57 0.89 -18.51
C ASN A 217 -3.44 -0.54 -17.99
N ASP A 218 -2.74 -0.69 -16.89
CA ASP A 218 -2.53 -1.98 -16.22
C ASP A 218 -2.54 -1.75 -14.70
N PRO A 219 -3.60 -2.17 -13.99
CA PRO A 219 -3.70 -2.03 -12.54
C PRO A 219 -2.74 -2.96 -11.78
N GLN A 220 -2.09 -3.90 -12.46
CA GLN A 220 -1.08 -4.79 -11.90
C GLN A 220 0.21 -4.75 -12.72
N PHE A 221 0.59 -3.55 -13.18
CA PHE A 221 1.81 -3.35 -13.94
C PHE A 221 3.02 -3.82 -13.12
N ALA A 222 3.66 -4.89 -13.59
CA ALA A 222 4.68 -5.58 -12.82
C ALA A 222 6.09 -5.08 -13.14
N PHE A 223 6.84 -4.81 -12.08
CA PHE A 223 8.28 -4.58 -12.12
C PHE A 223 9.02 -5.76 -11.49
N LYS A 224 10.06 -6.23 -12.16
CA LYS A 224 11.01 -7.19 -11.59
C LYS A 224 12.36 -7.02 -12.27
N TYR A 225 13.43 -7.50 -11.65
CA TYR A 225 14.75 -7.43 -12.27
C TYR A 225 15.61 -8.66 -11.97
N ASN A 226 16.64 -8.88 -12.78
CA ASN A 226 17.68 -9.85 -12.53
C ASN A 226 19.06 -9.20 -12.69
N VAL A 227 20.09 -9.89 -12.21
CA VAL A 227 21.47 -9.40 -12.23
C VAL A 227 22.40 -10.44 -12.83
N ILE A 228 23.35 -9.98 -13.64
CA ILE A 228 24.45 -10.77 -14.18
C ILE A 228 25.76 -10.05 -13.86
N SER A 229 26.66 -10.70 -13.14
CA SER A 229 27.97 -10.14 -12.83
C SER A 229 28.88 -10.10 -14.06
N GLN A 230 29.92 -9.27 -14.01
CA GLN A 230 30.89 -9.20 -15.12
C GLN A 230 31.65 -10.51 -15.39
N VAL A 231 31.72 -11.41 -14.40
CA VAL A 231 32.32 -12.74 -14.58
C VAL A 231 31.32 -13.79 -15.04
N GLY A 232 30.04 -13.42 -15.19
CA GLY A 232 28.97 -14.28 -15.70
C GLY A 232 28.22 -15.07 -14.63
N ASP A 233 28.21 -14.60 -13.38
CA ASP A 233 27.33 -15.16 -12.34
C ASP A 233 25.96 -14.50 -12.40
N PHE A 234 24.90 -15.31 -12.31
CA PHE A 234 23.52 -14.84 -12.39
C PHE A 234 22.89 -14.83 -11.01
N SER A 235 21.96 -13.90 -10.75
CA SER A 235 21.04 -14.05 -9.62
C SER A 235 20.34 -15.41 -9.67
N GLY A 236 20.22 -16.07 -8.52
CA GLY A 236 19.70 -17.44 -8.43
C GLY A 236 20.72 -18.54 -8.73
N THR A 237 22.00 -18.21 -8.91
CA THR A 237 23.10 -19.18 -8.87
C THR A 237 23.45 -19.50 -7.42
N SER A 238 23.59 -20.78 -7.08
CA SER A 238 23.97 -21.21 -5.74
C SER A 238 25.46 -21.06 -5.48
N SER A 239 25.83 -21.24 -4.21
CA SER A 239 27.24 -21.25 -3.82
C SER A 239 28.13 -22.32 -4.49
N THR A 240 27.53 -23.28 -5.18
CA THR A 240 28.21 -24.35 -5.92
C THR A 240 27.94 -24.29 -7.42
N GLY A 241 27.52 -23.14 -7.95
CA GLY A 241 27.32 -22.95 -9.39
C GLY A 241 26.07 -23.62 -9.95
N VAL A 242 25.10 -23.99 -9.09
CA VAL A 242 23.83 -24.56 -9.55
C VAL A 242 22.85 -23.43 -9.81
N PHE A 243 22.39 -23.30 -11.05
CA PHE A 243 21.41 -22.28 -11.44
C PHE A 243 19.98 -22.70 -11.09
N ASN A 244 19.27 -21.84 -10.36
CA ASN A 244 17.83 -21.98 -10.12
C ASN A 244 17.04 -20.92 -10.90
N PRO A 245 16.31 -21.31 -11.97
CA PRO A 245 15.56 -20.35 -12.79
C PRO A 245 14.42 -19.67 -12.05
N GLN A 246 13.88 -20.26 -10.98
CA GLN A 246 12.82 -19.64 -10.16
C GLN A 246 13.34 -18.49 -9.31
N LYS A 247 14.66 -18.41 -9.10
CA LYS A 247 15.36 -17.38 -8.32
C LYS A 247 16.15 -16.41 -9.20
N PHE A 248 15.96 -16.49 -10.51
CA PHE A 248 16.65 -15.63 -11.46
C PHE A 248 16.16 -14.18 -11.38
N TRP A 249 14.85 -13.99 -11.31
CA TRP A 249 14.21 -12.67 -11.17
C TRP A 249 13.93 -12.35 -9.71
N SER A 250 13.85 -11.05 -9.37
CA SER A 250 13.29 -10.56 -8.11
C SER A 250 11.83 -10.99 -7.95
N LYS A 251 11.30 -10.82 -6.74
CA LYS A 251 9.84 -10.73 -6.57
C LYS A 251 9.29 -9.54 -7.38
N SER A 252 8.04 -9.67 -7.83
CA SER A 252 7.37 -8.59 -8.55
C SER A 252 6.96 -7.47 -7.61
N CYS A 253 7.26 -6.23 -7.97
CA CYS A 253 6.62 -5.03 -7.42
C CYS A 253 5.50 -4.61 -8.38
N LEU A 254 4.25 -4.63 -7.90
CA LEU A 254 3.08 -4.25 -8.69
C LEU A 254 2.71 -2.79 -8.41
N ILE A 255 2.34 -2.06 -9.46
CA ILE A 255 1.77 -0.71 -9.38
C ILE A 255 0.56 -0.58 -10.31
N ASP A 256 -0.29 0.42 -10.08
CA ASP A 256 -1.37 0.79 -11.01
C ASP A 256 -0.85 1.81 -12.02
N VAL A 257 -0.85 1.47 -13.31
CA VAL A 257 -0.54 2.37 -14.42
C VAL A 257 -1.82 2.68 -15.16
N HIS A 258 -2.14 3.96 -15.34
CA HIS A 258 -3.40 4.41 -15.92
C HIS A 258 -3.29 5.74 -16.66
N LEU A 259 -2.46 5.74 -17.70
CA LEU A 259 -2.18 6.91 -18.52
C LEU A 259 -3.37 7.41 -19.35
N ASP A 260 -4.45 6.62 -19.48
CA ASP A 260 -5.66 7.03 -20.21
C ASP A 260 -6.78 7.62 -19.34
N ARG A 261 -6.66 7.55 -18.00
CA ARG A 261 -7.69 8.07 -17.10
C ARG A 261 -7.68 9.58 -17.13
N ASN A 262 -8.87 10.17 -17.15
CA ASN A 262 -9.02 11.62 -17.02
C ASN A 262 -8.69 12.05 -15.60
N GLU A 263 -7.87 13.10 -15.44
CA GLU A 263 -7.78 13.80 -14.16
C GLU A 263 -9.03 14.66 -13.99
N LEU A 264 -9.77 14.43 -12.91
CA LEU A 264 -10.99 15.16 -12.55
C LEU A 264 -10.67 16.20 -11.48
N GLU A 265 -11.44 17.27 -11.43
CA GLU A 265 -11.30 18.25 -10.35
C GLU A 265 -11.74 17.65 -9.02
N MET A 266 -11.10 18.10 -7.93
CA MET A 266 -11.42 17.65 -6.57
C MET A 266 -12.88 17.98 -6.20
N PRO A 267 -13.52 17.19 -5.32
CA PRO A 267 -14.82 17.55 -4.78
C PRO A 267 -14.73 18.84 -3.96
N ILE A 268 -15.79 19.65 -3.98
CA ILE A 268 -15.91 20.82 -3.12
C ILE A 268 -16.60 20.39 -1.83
N LEU A 269 -15.89 20.48 -0.70
CA LEU A 269 -16.44 20.18 0.62
C LEU A 269 -17.34 21.32 1.08
N ARG A 270 -18.52 20.99 1.64
CA ARG A 270 -19.45 21.97 2.21
C ARG A 270 -20.08 21.51 3.51
N GLU A 271 -20.06 22.34 4.54
CA GLU A 271 -20.77 22.07 5.79
C GLU A 271 -22.28 22.29 5.66
N ILE A 272 -22.68 23.20 4.77
CA ILE A 272 -24.08 23.50 4.44
C ILE A 272 -24.21 23.52 2.92
N LEU A 273 -24.96 22.56 2.36
CA LEU A 273 -25.03 22.36 0.90
C LEU A 273 -25.39 23.62 0.10
N THR A 274 -26.27 24.46 0.64
CA THR A 274 -26.78 25.68 -0.01
C THR A 274 -25.85 26.90 0.14
N GLU A 275 -24.81 26.84 0.96
CA GLU A 275 -23.83 27.92 1.14
C GLU A 275 -22.63 27.73 0.21
N ASN A 276 -21.99 28.82 -0.23
CA ASN A 276 -20.93 28.77 -1.25
C ASN A 276 -19.66 29.54 -0.87
N ASN A 277 -19.48 29.81 0.42
CA ASN A 277 -18.40 30.62 0.98
C ASN A 277 -17.58 29.85 2.04
N ASP A 278 -17.61 28.51 1.98
CA ASP A 278 -16.83 27.64 2.85
C ASP A 278 -15.34 27.77 2.50
N ASP A 279 -14.49 27.66 3.51
CA ASP A 279 -13.04 27.60 3.31
C ASP A 279 -12.69 26.16 2.88
N PRO A 280 -12.14 25.94 1.68
CA PRO A 280 -11.83 24.59 1.21
C PRO A 280 -10.80 23.84 2.09
N ALA A 281 -10.06 24.54 2.95
CA ALA A 281 -9.07 23.94 3.84
C ALA A 281 -9.61 23.61 5.25
N VAL A 282 -10.88 23.93 5.55
CA VAL A 282 -11.47 23.78 6.88
C VAL A 282 -12.84 23.10 6.78
N VAL A 283 -13.10 22.19 7.71
CA VAL A 283 -14.44 21.67 7.97
C VAL A 283 -14.83 22.05 9.40
N ASP A 284 -15.84 22.90 9.55
CA ASP A 284 -16.31 23.39 10.84
C ASP A 284 -17.51 22.60 11.36
N LEU A 285 -17.27 21.74 12.38
CA LEU A 285 -18.32 20.95 13.01
C LEU A 285 -19.42 21.80 13.65
N ASP A 286 -19.08 22.98 14.17
CA ASP A 286 -20.05 23.90 14.79
C ASP A 286 -20.99 24.48 13.72
N LYS A 287 -20.49 24.65 12.49
CA LYS A 287 -21.28 25.06 11.32
C LYS A 287 -22.17 23.95 10.80
N MET A 288 -21.68 22.70 10.77
CA MET A 288 -22.45 21.52 10.34
C MET A 288 -23.68 21.26 11.22
N LYS A 289 -23.65 21.63 12.51
CA LYS A 289 -24.78 21.48 13.47
C LYS A 289 -25.37 20.06 13.51
N GLY A 290 -24.51 19.04 13.37
CA GLY A 290 -24.89 17.63 13.34
C GLY A 290 -25.35 17.10 11.97
N GLY A 291 -25.41 17.94 10.94
CA GLY A 291 -25.67 17.53 9.55
C GLY A 291 -24.47 16.83 8.89
N PRO A 292 -24.66 16.21 7.71
CA PRO A 292 -23.57 15.57 6.98
C PRO A 292 -22.61 16.61 6.37
N LEU A 293 -21.39 16.17 6.08
CA LEU A 293 -20.47 16.93 5.23
C LEU A 293 -20.79 16.62 3.77
N TRP A 294 -20.93 17.62 2.91
CA TRP A 294 -21.26 17.40 1.51
C TRP A 294 -20.01 17.44 0.63
N ALA A 295 -19.83 16.43 -0.22
CA ALA A 295 -18.88 16.47 -1.33
C ALA A 295 -19.63 16.82 -2.62
N LEU A 296 -19.43 18.04 -3.11
CA LEU A 296 -20.08 18.55 -4.31
C LEU A 296 -19.17 18.37 -5.53
N ILE A 297 -19.68 17.67 -6.54
CA ILE A 297 -18.90 17.24 -7.70
C ILE A 297 -19.53 17.82 -8.96
N HIS A 298 -18.73 18.52 -9.77
CA HIS A 298 -19.21 19.15 -10.99
C HIS A 298 -19.23 18.15 -12.14
N LEU A 299 -20.44 17.85 -12.62
CA LEU A 299 -20.66 16.96 -13.75
C LEU A 299 -20.69 17.75 -15.06
N ILE A 300 -19.57 17.78 -15.76
CA ILE A 300 -19.42 18.43 -17.08
C ILE A 300 -19.78 17.44 -18.19
N GLN A 301 -20.64 17.85 -19.14
CA GLN A 301 -21.18 16.99 -20.19
C GLN A 301 -20.13 16.39 -21.16
N THR A 302 -18.95 16.99 -21.28
CA THR A 302 -17.85 16.44 -22.09
C THR A 302 -17.08 15.31 -21.41
N ILE A 303 -17.28 15.13 -20.09
CA ILE A 303 -16.57 14.15 -19.26
C ILE A 303 -17.55 13.06 -18.81
N TRP A 304 -18.71 13.48 -18.29
CA TRP A 304 -19.72 12.63 -17.68
C TRP A 304 -20.87 12.33 -18.63
N GLN A 305 -21.52 11.18 -18.43
CA GLN A 305 -22.79 10.83 -19.06
C GLN A 305 -23.72 10.14 -18.05
N ALA A 306 -25.03 10.17 -18.30
CA ALA A 306 -25.97 9.38 -17.53
C ALA A 306 -25.64 7.88 -17.67
N GLY A 307 -25.65 7.15 -16.55
CA GLY A 307 -25.23 5.75 -16.47
C GLY A 307 -23.76 5.54 -16.13
N ASP A 308 -22.95 6.61 -16.04
CA ASP A 308 -21.69 6.53 -15.30
C ASP A 308 -22.00 6.32 -13.81
N GLU A 309 -21.01 5.83 -13.07
CA GLU A 309 -21.05 5.73 -11.62
C GLU A 309 -19.93 6.58 -11.03
N ILE A 310 -20.15 7.04 -9.81
CA ILE A 310 -19.16 7.73 -9.02
C ILE A 310 -18.84 6.90 -7.78
N HIS A 311 -17.57 6.60 -7.59
CA HIS A 311 -17.07 5.87 -6.44
C HIS A 311 -16.28 6.84 -5.57
N LEU A 312 -16.86 7.24 -4.43
CA LEU A 312 -16.28 8.24 -3.54
C LEU A 312 -15.61 7.57 -2.35
N MET A 313 -14.43 8.05 -2.00
CA MET A 313 -13.65 7.60 -0.85
C MET A 313 -13.30 8.80 0.03
N PHE A 314 -13.62 8.66 1.33
CA PHE A 314 -13.34 9.60 2.40
C PHE A 314 -12.53 8.91 3.49
N THR A 315 -11.54 9.61 4.03
CA THR A 315 -10.79 9.20 5.22
C THR A 315 -10.62 10.36 6.19
N ALA A 316 -10.54 10.05 7.48
CA ALA A 316 -10.20 10.99 8.54
C ALA A 316 -8.99 10.46 9.33
N VAL A 317 -7.97 11.29 9.50
CA VAL A 317 -6.69 10.91 10.13
C VAL A 317 -6.37 11.84 11.30
N VAL A 318 -6.07 11.27 12.46
CA VAL A 318 -5.58 11.99 13.64
C VAL A 318 -4.18 11.49 13.97
N ASN A 319 -3.19 12.40 14.04
CA ASN A 319 -1.79 12.06 14.34
C ASN A 319 -1.23 10.92 13.46
N GLY A 320 -1.60 10.90 12.17
CA GLY A 320 -1.17 9.87 11.21
C GLY A 320 -1.91 8.54 11.32
N SER A 321 -2.87 8.39 12.24
CA SER A 321 -3.70 7.19 12.37
C SER A 321 -5.09 7.41 11.78
N LEU A 322 -5.55 6.48 10.93
CA LEU A 322 -6.91 6.48 10.38
C LEU A 322 -7.93 6.24 11.52
N VAL A 323 -8.87 7.18 11.70
CA VAL A 323 -9.91 7.12 12.74
C VAL A 323 -11.32 6.91 12.20
N ALA A 324 -11.57 7.28 10.94
CA ALA A 324 -12.83 7.01 10.25
C ALA A 324 -12.60 6.91 8.74
N ALA A 325 -13.50 6.18 8.07
CA ALA A 325 -13.54 6.09 6.61
C ALA A 325 -14.99 5.96 6.14
N HIS A 326 -15.25 6.40 4.91
CA HIS A 326 -16.51 6.23 4.22
C HIS A 326 -16.25 5.99 2.74
N GLU A 327 -16.90 4.99 2.18
CA GLU A 327 -16.75 4.61 0.78
C GLU A 327 -18.10 4.09 0.27
N ALA A 328 -18.51 4.56 -0.90
CA ALA A 328 -19.70 4.06 -1.57
C ALA A 328 -19.65 4.40 -3.07
N THR A 329 -20.49 3.70 -3.84
CA THR A 329 -20.65 3.91 -5.28
C THR A 329 -22.09 4.29 -5.58
N LEU A 330 -22.29 5.37 -6.32
CA LEU A 330 -23.63 5.88 -6.69
C LEU A 330 -23.73 6.15 -8.20
N PRO A 331 -24.91 5.91 -8.81
CA PRO A 331 -25.11 6.15 -10.23
C PRO A 331 -25.31 7.64 -10.53
N ILE A 332 -24.77 8.09 -11.66
CA ILE A 332 -25.04 9.39 -12.26
C ILE A 332 -26.29 9.28 -13.14
N THR A 333 -27.35 9.99 -12.76
CA THR A 333 -28.63 9.96 -13.48
C THR A 333 -28.83 11.15 -14.43
N GLN A 334 -28.12 12.25 -14.21
CA GLN A 334 -28.28 13.49 -14.98
C GLN A 334 -26.94 14.24 -15.17
N VAL A 335 -26.73 14.75 -16.38
CA VAL A 335 -25.56 15.58 -16.77
C VAL A 335 -26.01 16.61 -17.84
N PRO A 336 -25.52 17.87 -17.84
CA PRO A 336 -24.60 18.47 -16.86
C PRO A 336 -25.31 18.87 -15.56
N GLY A 337 -24.55 19.03 -14.49
CA GLY A 337 -25.10 19.41 -13.19
C GLY A 337 -24.08 19.32 -12.05
N GLN A 338 -24.59 19.29 -10.83
CA GLN A 338 -23.81 19.02 -9.63
C GLN A 338 -24.33 17.73 -9.00
N PHE A 339 -23.42 16.86 -8.61
CA PHE A 339 -23.71 15.72 -7.76
C PHE A 339 -23.34 16.09 -6.32
N ALA A 340 -24.30 16.01 -5.40
CA ALA A 340 -24.06 16.24 -3.99
C ALA A 340 -24.05 14.89 -3.27
N TRP A 341 -22.93 14.57 -2.63
CA TRP A 341 -22.77 13.34 -1.86
C TRP A 341 -22.72 13.67 -0.36
N ASP A 342 -23.60 13.07 0.44
CA ASP A 342 -23.56 13.20 1.90
C ASP A 342 -22.55 12.23 2.53
N ILE A 343 -21.60 12.78 3.28
CA ILE A 343 -20.68 12.05 4.13
C ILE A 343 -21.24 12.09 5.54
N PRO A 344 -21.54 10.94 6.17
CA PRO A 344 -22.19 10.90 7.48
C PRO A 344 -21.42 11.69 8.55
N ASN A 345 -22.14 12.42 9.40
CA ASN A 345 -21.55 13.29 10.42
C ASN A 345 -20.63 12.53 11.38
N ASP A 346 -21.00 11.30 11.75
CA ASP A 346 -20.23 10.42 12.65
C ASP A 346 -18.86 10.01 12.09
N LYS A 347 -18.59 10.26 10.80
CA LYS A 347 -17.29 10.04 10.17
C LYS A 347 -16.39 11.27 10.19
N VAL A 348 -16.94 12.45 10.48
CA VAL A 348 -16.20 13.72 10.50
C VAL A 348 -15.70 13.98 11.93
N ILE A 349 -14.49 13.54 12.21
CA ILE A 349 -13.92 13.52 13.56
C ILE A 349 -13.19 14.83 13.85
N ALA A 350 -13.45 15.43 15.01
CA ALA A 350 -12.75 16.64 15.46
C ALA A 350 -11.22 16.42 15.49
N ASP A 351 -10.47 17.50 15.22
CA ASP A 351 -9.00 17.52 15.15
C ASP A 351 -8.38 16.58 14.10
N SER A 352 -9.18 16.00 13.20
CA SER A 352 -8.68 15.17 12.10
C SER A 352 -8.36 15.99 10.84
N ILE A 353 -7.48 15.45 10.00
CA ILE A 353 -7.37 15.85 8.59
C ILE A 353 -8.23 14.89 7.79
N VAL A 354 -9.17 15.42 7.03
CA VAL A 354 -10.02 14.65 6.13
C VAL A 354 -9.50 14.75 4.70
N SER A 355 -9.57 13.64 3.96
CA SER A 355 -9.19 13.56 2.56
C SER A 355 -10.33 12.93 1.77
N VAL A 356 -10.75 13.56 0.67
CA VAL A 356 -11.86 13.11 -0.19
C VAL A 356 -11.44 13.08 -1.64
N HIS A 357 -11.69 11.97 -2.31
CA HIS A 357 -11.51 11.84 -3.75
C HIS A 357 -12.52 10.86 -4.32
N PHE A 358 -12.67 10.84 -5.64
CA PHE A 358 -13.63 9.97 -6.30
C PHE A 358 -13.10 9.46 -7.65
N GLU A 359 -13.67 8.35 -8.07
CA GLU A 359 -13.45 7.74 -9.38
C GLU A 359 -14.71 7.84 -10.23
N GLN A 360 -14.53 8.09 -11.52
CA GLN A 360 -15.56 7.96 -12.53
C GLN A 360 -15.49 6.55 -13.12
N ILE A 361 -16.59 5.80 -13.03
CA ILE A 361 -16.71 4.45 -13.56
C ILE A 361 -17.68 4.44 -14.73
N ARG A 362 -17.29 3.81 -15.83
CA ARG A 362 -18.12 3.64 -17.03
C ARG A 362 -18.04 2.20 -17.51
N GLY A 363 -19.18 1.51 -17.52
CA GLY A 363 -19.24 0.09 -17.90
C GLY A 363 -18.34 -0.80 -17.03
N GLY A 364 -18.20 -0.46 -15.74
CA GLY A 364 -17.36 -1.19 -14.78
C GLY A 364 -15.86 -0.89 -14.85
N LYS A 365 -15.40 0.02 -15.72
CA LYS A 365 -14.01 0.47 -15.79
C LYS A 365 -13.87 1.87 -15.18
N VAL A 366 -12.86 2.07 -14.33
CA VAL A 366 -12.44 3.42 -13.92
C VAL A 366 -11.83 4.15 -15.11
N ILE A 367 -12.42 5.29 -15.47
CA ILE A 367 -12.03 6.12 -16.62
C ILE A 367 -11.61 7.55 -16.22
N GLY A 368 -11.75 7.90 -14.95
CA GLY A 368 -11.27 9.16 -14.41
C GLY A 368 -11.09 9.07 -12.90
N VAL A 369 -10.16 9.86 -12.38
CA VAL A 369 -9.83 9.93 -10.95
C VAL A 369 -9.70 11.40 -10.58
N SER A 370 -10.30 11.81 -9.48
CA SER A 370 -10.23 13.20 -9.02
C SER A 370 -8.91 13.50 -8.33
N LYS A 371 -8.53 14.78 -8.34
CA LYS A 371 -7.64 15.34 -7.31
C LYS A 371 -8.26 15.11 -5.92
N VAL A 372 -7.42 15.09 -4.90
CA VAL A 372 -7.84 14.93 -3.50
C VAL A 372 -8.18 16.30 -2.92
N ALA A 373 -9.36 16.44 -2.32
CA ALA A 373 -9.70 17.55 -1.44
C ALA A 373 -9.26 17.20 -0.02
N GLU A 374 -8.48 18.08 0.62
CA GLU A 374 -8.03 17.90 2.01
C GLU A 374 -8.43 19.09 2.87
N ALA A 375 -8.94 18.82 4.08
CA ALA A 375 -9.34 19.86 5.02
C ALA A 375 -9.07 19.47 6.48
N GLN A 376 -8.79 20.46 7.32
CA GLN A 376 -8.69 20.30 8.77
C GLN A 376 -10.07 20.41 9.41
N VAL A 377 -10.46 19.42 10.20
CA VAL A 377 -11.69 19.47 10.99
C VAL A 377 -11.46 20.27 12.26
N ILE A 378 -12.32 21.25 12.52
CA ILE A 378 -12.32 22.09 13.72
C ILE A 378 -13.69 22.05 14.41
N GLY A 379 -13.76 22.64 15.61
CA GLY A 379 -14.99 22.72 16.41
C GLY A 379 -15.16 21.51 17.34
N LYS A 380 -16.18 21.57 18.19
CA LYS A 380 -16.52 20.47 19.10
C LYS A 380 -17.82 19.87 18.60
N GLY A 381 -17.75 18.69 17.99
CA GLY A 381 -18.89 18.00 17.38
C GLY A 381 -20.21 18.12 18.18
N PHE A 382 -21.33 18.20 17.46
CA PHE A 382 -22.64 18.48 18.04
C PHE A 382 -23.07 17.38 19.03
N ALA A 383 -23.38 17.75 20.28
CA ALA A 383 -23.67 16.81 21.36
C ALA A 383 -25.13 16.29 21.42
N GLY A 384 -26.00 16.69 20.50
CA GLY A 384 -27.44 16.38 20.48
C GLY A 384 -27.86 15.32 19.47
N GLY A 385 -29.16 15.04 19.38
CA GLY A 385 -29.75 14.11 18.43
C GLY A 385 -31.27 14.22 18.37
N ASP A 386 -31.88 13.41 17.51
CA ASP A 386 -33.33 13.30 17.41
C ASP A 386 -33.81 11.89 17.01
N GLU A 387 -35.06 11.60 17.32
CA GLU A 387 -35.74 10.33 17.07
C GLU A 387 -37.16 10.61 16.59
N ASP A 388 -37.48 10.12 15.38
CA ASP A 388 -38.78 10.22 14.70
C ASP A 388 -39.45 8.85 14.45
N TRP A 389 -38.84 7.76 14.93
CA TRP A 389 -39.31 6.37 14.89
C TRP A 389 -39.41 5.73 13.49
N GLU A 390 -39.11 6.46 12.42
CA GLU A 390 -39.32 5.99 11.05
C GLU A 390 -38.37 4.85 10.68
N GLU A 391 -37.15 4.88 11.21
CA GLU A 391 -36.13 3.84 10.99
C GLU A 391 -36.20 2.69 12.00
N VAL A 392 -37.09 2.76 12.99
CA VAL A 392 -37.22 1.76 14.04
C VAL A 392 -38.26 0.73 13.64
N ASP A 393 -37.83 -0.54 13.54
CA ASP A 393 -38.75 -1.65 13.32
C ASP A 393 -39.82 -1.72 14.42
N LYS A 394 -41.04 -2.11 14.04
CA LYS A 394 -42.12 -2.34 15.01
C LYS A 394 -41.69 -3.34 16.05
N GLN A 395 -41.72 -2.93 17.31
CA GLN A 395 -41.28 -3.75 18.42
C GLN A 395 -42.01 -3.41 19.71
N LEU A 396 -41.95 -4.33 20.66
CA LEU A 396 -42.46 -4.17 22.02
C LEU A 396 -41.31 -3.82 22.96
N PHE A 397 -41.55 -2.85 23.85
CA PHE A 397 -40.64 -2.48 24.92
C PHE A 397 -41.11 -3.09 26.24
N TRP A 398 -40.24 -3.90 26.84
CA TRP A 398 -40.55 -4.66 28.05
C TRP A 398 -40.08 -3.93 29.31
N LEU A 399 -40.77 -4.16 30.42
CA LEU A 399 -40.45 -3.58 31.72
C LEU A 399 -38.98 -3.83 32.11
N ASP A 400 -38.30 -2.76 32.48
CA ASP A 400 -36.90 -2.70 32.91
C ASP A 400 -35.88 -3.31 31.92
N ARG A 401 -36.24 -3.39 30.63
CA ARG A 401 -35.31 -3.76 29.56
C ARG A 401 -34.97 -2.54 28.71
N PRO A 402 -33.77 -1.96 28.85
CA PRO A 402 -33.36 -0.85 28.00
C PRO A 402 -33.19 -1.33 26.56
N VAL A 403 -33.68 -0.52 25.62
CA VAL A 403 -33.49 -0.70 24.17
C VAL A 403 -32.77 0.55 23.65
N GLU A 404 -31.57 0.35 23.12
CA GLU A 404 -30.78 1.40 22.47
C GLU A 404 -31.13 1.45 20.97
N LEU A 405 -31.45 2.64 20.49
CA LEU A 405 -31.82 2.91 19.10
C LEU A 405 -30.62 3.46 18.31
N LYS A 406 -30.69 3.40 16.97
CA LYS A 406 -29.63 3.93 16.10
C LYS A 406 -29.39 5.43 16.27
N SER A 407 -30.42 6.17 16.67
CA SER A 407 -30.35 7.59 17.00
C SER A 407 -29.49 7.90 18.24
N GLY A 408 -29.09 6.89 19.01
CA GLY A 408 -28.42 7.03 20.30
C GLY A 408 -29.38 7.24 21.48
N LEU A 409 -30.70 7.22 21.23
CA LEU A 409 -31.72 7.23 22.27
C LEU A 409 -31.86 5.85 22.90
N THR A 410 -31.87 5.79 24.23
CA THR A 410 -32.20 4.59 25.00
C THR A 410 -33.58 4.72 25.62
N VAL A 411 -34.44 3.75 25.35
CA VAL A 411 -35.81 3.68 25.88
C VAL A 411 -35.91 2.58 26.92
N THR A 412 -36.41 2.90 28.11
CA THR A 412 -36.64 1.93 29.18
C THR A 412 -38.03 2.10 29.79
N VAL A 413 -38.87 1.08 29.70
CA VAL A 413 -40.17 1.07 30.39
C VAL A 413 -39.93 0.82 31.88
N LYS A 414 -40.31 1.77 32.74
CA LYS A 414 -40.12 1.72 34.21
C LYS A 414 -41.37 1.31 34.98
N ARG A 415 -42.55 1.45 34.36
CA ARG A 415 -43.84 1.03 34.92
C ARG A 415 -44.79 0.66 33.79
N ILE A 416 -45.62 -0.35 34.04
CA ILE A 416 -46.75 -0.76 33.20
C ILE A 416 -47.97 -1.01 34.10
N PHE A 417 -49.19 -0.88 33.56
CA PHE A 417 -50.42 -1.07 34.33
C PHE A 417 -50.60 -2.50 34.84
N ASN A 418 -50.41 -3.49 33.96
CA ASN A 418 -50.49 -4.91 34.28
C ASN A 418 -49.60 -5.72 33.32
N THR A 419 -49.52 -7.04 33.51
CA THR A 419 -48.66 -7.94 32.72
C THR A 419 -49.02 -8.04 31.23
N ASN A 420 -50.20 -7.55 30.82
CA ASN A 420 -50.65 -7.53 29.42
C ASN A 420 -50.48 -6.14 28.78
N SER A 421 -49.98 -5.15 29.52
CA SER A 421 -49.72 -3.80 29.01
C SER A 421 -48.33 -3.72 28.41
N TYR A 422 -48.18 -3.02 27.29
CA TYR A 422 -46.92 -2.92 26.55
C TYR A 422 -46.75 -1.50 26.00
N CYS A 423 -45.51 -1.05 25.85
CA CYS A 423 -45.20 0.12 25.02
C CYS A 423 -44.64 -0.39 23.68
N SER A 424 -44.91 0.30 22.58
CA SER A 424 -44.56 -0.18 21.24
C SER A 424 -44.30 0.95 20.26
N ILE A 425 -43.62 0.62 19.16
CA ILE A 425 -43.67 1.44 17.95
C ILE A 425 -44.87 1.01 17.12
N GLU A 426 -45.77 1.94 16.82
CA GLU A 426 -47.02 1.70 16.08
C GLU A 426 -47.10 2.56 14.83
N ASP A 427 -47.83 2.08 13.82
CA ASP A 427 -48.19 2.93 12.68
C ASP A 427 -49.26 3.93 13.14
N ILE A 428 -49.11 5.19 12.75
CA ILE A 428 -50.02 6.26 13.15
C ILE A 428 -51.16 6.38 12.14
N ASP A 429 -52.33 6.82 12.63
CA ASP A 429 -53.41 7.27 11.75
C ASP A 429 -52.91 8.39 10.80
N PRO A 430 -53.09 8.24 9.48
CA PRO A 430 -52.64 9.23 8.48
C PRO A 430 -53.16 10.66 8.69
N ARG A 431 -54.20 10.84 9.53
CA ARG A 431 -54.82 12.14 9.82
C ARG A 431 -53.90 13.10 10.59
N PHE A 432 -52.84 12.64 11.27
CA PHE A 432 -51.99 13.50 12.10
C PHE A 432 -50.82 14.19 11.37
N SER A 433 -50.58 13.86 10.09
CA SER A 433 -49.61 14.52 9.19
C SER A 433 -48.15 14.61 9.66
N LEU A 434 -47.77 13.81 10.66
CA LEU A 434 -46.40 13.68 11.16
C LEU A 434 -46.05 12.19 11.15
N GLY A 435 -44.97 11.86 10.44
CA GLY A 435 -44.46 10.48 10.35
C GLY A 435 -45.44 9.44 9.79
N SER A 436 -44.95 8.21 9.71
CA SER A 436 -45.74 7.00 9.59
C SER A 436 -45.75 6.19 10.89
N ARG A 437 -44.82 6.45 11.83
CA ARG A 437 -44.65 5.69 13.08
C ARG A 437 -44.50 6.58 14.32
N SER A 438 -45.06 6.13 15.45
CA SER A 438 -44.90 6.80 16.75
C SER A 438 -44.64 5.80 17.87
N PHE A 439 -44.04 6.28 18.95
CA PHE A 439 -43.96 5.54 20.21
C PHE A 439 -45.27 5.63 20.99
N LEU A 440 -45.91 4.48 21.21
CA LEU A 440 -47.09 4.32 22.06
C LEU A 440 -46.68 4.05 23.51
N ALA A 441 -47.07 4.96 24.41
CA ALA A 441 -47.09 4.72 25.85
C ALA A 441 -48.49 4.32 26.29
N PHE A 442 -48.66 3.05 26.67
CA PHE A 442 -49.93 2.55 27.17
C PHE A 442 -50.32 3.22 28.49
N PHE A 443 -51.62 3.29 28.77
CA PHE A 443 -52.11 3.95 29.97
C PHE A 443 -51.46 3.40 31.26
N ASN A 444 -51.26 4.30 32.22
CA ASN A 444 -50.58 4.05 33.49
C ASN A 444 -49.15 3.48 33.37
N SER A 445 -48.45 3.84 32.29
CA SER A 445 -47.03 3.50 32.12
C SER A 445 -46.10 4.63 32.59
N ALA A 446 -44.83 4.27 32.80
CA ALA A 446 -43.73 5.24 32.92
C ALA A 446 -42.59 4.82 32.01
N ILE A 447 -42.11 5.73 31.17
CA ILE A 447 -41.07 5.44 30.18
C ILE A 447 -39.93 6.42 30.38
N ARG A 448 -38.72 5.90 30.58
CA ARG A 448 -37.49 6.69 30.64
C ARG A 448 -36.86 6.74 29.25
N PHE A 449 -36.52 7.93 28.82
CA PHE A 449 -35.72 8.22 27.64
C PHE A 449 -34.39 8.83 28.10
N SER A 450 -33.28 8.23 27.70
CA SER A 450 -31.93 8.67 28.05
C SER A 450 -31.00 8.64 26.84
N TRP A 451 -29.90 9.36 26.89
CA TRP A 451 -28.91 9.44 25.80
C TRP A 451 -27.49 9.43 26.38
N ASN A 452 -26.53 9.03 25.56
CA ASN A 452 -25.13 8.99 25.94
C ASN A 452 -24.41 10.32 25.60
N SER A 453 -24.93 11.44 26.11
CA SER A 453 -24.35 12.77 25.94
C SER A 453 -24.39 13.53 27.26
N GLN A 454 -23.27 14.18 27.61
CA GLN A 454 -23.11 14.89 28.87
C GLN A 454 -23.44 16.38 28.81
N GLU A 455 -23.80 16.89 27.63
CA GLU A 455 -23.90 18.35 27.40
C GLU A 455 -25.30 18.82 27.01
N ILE A 456 -26.33 17.97 27.13
CA ILE A 456 -27.70 18.33 26.74
C ILE A 456 -28.29 19.38 27.68
N THR A 457 -28.76 20.47 27.11
CA THR A 457 -29.37 21.60 27.82
C THR A 457 -30.83 21.81 27.47
N SER A 458 -31.36 21.08 26.49
CA SER A 458 -32.73 21.20 26.05
C SER A 458 -33.28 19.90 25.48
N VAL A 459 -34.58 19.68 25.72
CA VAL A 459 -35.34 18.58 25.17
C VAL A 459 -36.59 19.14 24.55
N GLU A 460 -36.89 18.71 23.34
CA GLU A 460 -38.09 19.00 22.61
C GLU A 460 -38.82 17.69 22.33
N LEU A 461 -40.13 17.70 22.51
CA LEU A 461 -41.00 16.56 22.23
C LEU A 461 -42.24 17.01 21.49
N THR A 462 -42.63 16.23 20.49
CA THR A 462 -43.91 16.35 19.79
C THR A 462 -44.75 15.12 20.13
N HIS A 463 -45.93 15.35 20.69
CA HIS A 463 -46.87 14.29 21.03
C HIS A 463 -48.20 14.47 20.30
N LEU A 464 -48.79 13.37 19.84
CA LEU A 464 -49.95 13.39 18.94
C LEU A 464 -51.28 13.26 19.67
N HIS A 465 -51.25 12.55 20.80
CA HIS A 465 -52.44 12.24 21.57
C HIS A 465 -52.06 12.13 23.04
N ASN A 466 -52.76 12.88 23.87
CA ASN A 466 -52.63 12.92 25.32
C ASN A 466 -53.99 13.38 25.84
N SER A 467 -54.83 12.43 26.26
CA SER A 467 -56.22 12.70 26.65
C SER A 467 -56.33 13.25 28.07
N ALA A 468 -55.29 13.06 28.88
CA ALA A 468 -55.31 13.33 30.31
C ALA A 468 -54.51 14.58 30.73
N GLN A 469 -55.11 15.39 31.60
CA GLN A 469 -54.47 16.60 32.15
C GLN A 469 -53.35 16.35 33.18
N GLY A 470 -53.15 15.10 33.62
CA GLY A 470 -52.17 14.79 34.66
C GLY A 470 -50.97 13.98 34.20
N ASN A 471 -50.78 13.80 32.89
CA ASN A 471 -49.53 13.25 32.39
C ASN A 471 -48.43 14.28 32.54
N LYS A 472 -47.23 13.82 32.91
CA LYS A 472 -46.10 14.69 33.21
C LYS A 472 -44.79 14.12 32.70
N ILE A 473 -43.86 15.02 32.44
CA ILE A 473 -42.47 14.74 32.10
C ILE A 473 -41.59 15.17 33.27
N GLU A 474 -40.79 14.25 33.79
CA GLU A 474 -39.81 14.49 34.85
C GLU A 474 -38.41 14.47 34.25
N PHE A 475 -37.63 15.54 34.40
CA PHE A 475 -36.28 15.66 33.86
C PHE A 475 -35.24 15.34 34.94
N TYR A 476 -34.19 14.62 34.58
CA TYR A 476 -33.12 14.19 35.47
C TYR A 476 -31.76 14.54 34.88
N ASP A 477 -30.78 14.82 35.75
CA ASP A 477 -29.39 15.02 35.33
C ASP A 477 -28.64 13.69 35.12
N GLN A 478 -27.36 13.78 34.78
CA GLN A 478 -26.50 12.63 34.48
C GLN A 478 -26.30 11.67 35.67
N ASN A 479 -26.46 12.17 36.90
CA ASN A 479 -26.36 11.34 38.11
C ASN A 479 -27.70 10.69 38.46
N GLY A 480 -28.76 11.00 37.71
CA GLY A 480 -30.13 10.59 38.00
C GLY A 480 -30.82 11.47 39.04
N ASP A 481 -30.26 12.64 39.37
CA ASP A 481 -30.90 13.58 40.29
C ASP A 481 -32.04 14.32 39.56
N PHE A 482 -33.16 14.51 40.25
CA PHE A 482 -34.32 15.21 39.73
C PHE A 482 -33.98 16.70 39.48
N ILE A 483 -34.30 17.19 38.27
CA ILE A 483 -34.15 18.60 37.89
C ILE A 483 -35.49 19.31 38.04
N GLU A 484 -36.50 18.89 37.29
CA GLU A 484 -37.79 19.58 37.19
C GLU A 484 -38.88 18.67 36.62
N GLU A 485 -40.15 19.00 36.89
CA GLU A 485 -41.31 18.38 36.23
C GLU A 485 -42.12 19.39 35.40
N ARG A 486 -42.71 18.89 34.32
CA ARG A 486 -43.61 19.65 33.44
C ARG A 486 -44.87 18.85 33.14
N LEU A 487 -46.02 19.51 33.19
CA LEU A 487 -47.28 18.92 32.73
C LEU A 487 -47.27 18.80 31.21
N LEU A 488 -47.66 17.64 30.70
CA LEU A 488 -47.82 17.41 29.27
C LEU A 488 -49.17 18.00 28.83
N PRO A 489 -49.21 18.93 27.86
CA PRO A 489 -50.46 19.53 27.39
C PRO A 489 -51.42 18.48 26.80
N VAL A 490 -52.73 18.63 27.02
CA VAL A 490 -53.76 17.78 26.39
C VAL A 490 -53.80 18.04 24.89
N SER A 491 -53.77 16.98 24.06
CA SER A 491 -53.60 17.07 22.61
C SER A 491 -54.61 16.22 21.82
N ASN A 492 -55.91 16.36 22.13
CA ASN A 492 -56.98 15.59 21.46
C ASN A 492 -57.31 16.04 20.03
N SER A 493 -56.64 17.07 19.50
CA SER A 493 -57.01 17.74 18.25
C SER A 493 -55.85 17.97 17.28
N GLY A 494 -54.70 17.35 17.55
CA GLY A 494 -53.50 17.47 16.71
C GLY A 494 -52.22 17.50 17.53
N PRO A 495 -51.06 17.49 16.84
CA PRO A 495 -49.76 17.46 17.49
C PRO A 495 -49.53 18.68 18.36
N MET A 496 -48.94 18.44 19.53
CA MET A 496 -48.48 19.49 20.41
C MET A 496 -46.99 19.33 20.67
N ARG A 497 -46.32 20.48 20.75
CA ARG A 497 -44.89 20.58 20.98
C ARG A 497 -44.64 21.10 22.38
N MET A 498 -43.78 20.42 23.13
CA MET A 498 -43.21 20.92 24.38
C MET A 498 -41.71 21.09 24.20
N VAL A 499 -41.18 22.21 24.71
CA VAL A 499 -39.74 22.46 24.78
C VAL A 499 -39.37 22.71 26.24
N TYR A 500 -38.38 21.97 26.71
CA TYR A 500 -37.73 22.17 27.99
C TYR A 500 -36.30 22.66 27.78
N LYS A 501 -35.87 23.63 28.60
CA LYS A 501 -34.49 24.09 28.68
C LYS A 501 -34.05 24.00 30.13
N SER A 502 -32.93 23.34 30.38
CA SER A 502 -32.38 23.21 31.72
C SER A 502 -31.91 24.58 32.26
N PRO A 503 -31.90 24.77 33.59
CA PRO A 503 -31.24 25.91 34.21
C PRO A 503 -29.75 25.95 33.86
N SER A 504 -29.17 27.15 33.81
CA SER A 504 -27.73 27.33 33.54
C SER A 504 -26.87 26.47 34.46
N GLY A 505 -25.92 25.72 33.88
CA GLY A 505 -25.00 24.85 34.62
C GLY A 505 -25.56 23.47 34.97
N ARG A 506 -26.74 23.09 34.47
CA ARG A 506 -27.30 21.74 34.59
C ARG A 506 -27.44 21.10 33.21
N PHE A 507 -27.02 19.85 33.08
CA PHE A 507 -27.21 19.05 31.88
C PHE A 507 -28.27 17.97 32.13
N ILE A 508 -29.08 17.70 31.12
CA ILE A 508 -30.16 16.70 31.16
C ILE A 508 -29.56 15.37 30.73
N GLY A 509 -29.67 14.34 31.57
CA GLY A 509 -29.24 12.97 31.24
C GLY A 509 -30.39 12.08 30.79
N SER A 510 -31.60 12.37 31.27
CA SER A 510 -32.80 11.65 30.87
C SER A 510 -34.08 12.43 31.18
N PHE A 511 -35.19 11.98 30.60
CA PHE A 511 -36.52 12.32 31.11
C PHE A 511 -37.39 11.07 31.27
N VAL A 512 -38.35 11.15 32.17
CA VAL A 512 -39.37 10.12 32.40
C VAL A 512 -40.73 10.68 32.04
N TRP A 513 -41.39 10.04 31.09
CA TRP A 513 -42.78 10.28 30.79
C TRP A 513 -43.68 9.42 31.68
N ASN A 514 -44.49 10.07 32.51
CA ASN A 514 -45.50 9.44 33.34
C ASN A 514 -46.89 9.58 32.69
N ALA A 515 -47.40 8.51 32.08
CA ALA A 515 -48.71 8.44 31.46
C ALA A 515 -49.79 7.95 32.44
N LEU A 516 -49.84 8.53 33.65
CA LEU A 516 -50.63 8.03 34.79
C LEU A 516 -52.14 8.07 34.56
N ASN A 517 -52.63 9.06 33.83
CA ASN A 517 -54.05 9.42 33.83
C ASN A 517 -54.74 9.21 32.48
N GLU A 518 -54.06 8.60 31.50
CA GLU A 518 -54.69 8.26 30.22
C GLU A 518 -55.92 7.36 30.45
N THR A 519 -57.03 7.73 29.84
CA THR A 519 -58.31 7.03 30.03
C THR A 519 -58.65 6.08 28.88
N ASP A 520 -57.82 6.05 27.84
CA ASP A 520 -57.99 5.20 26.66
C ASP A 520 -56.75 4.32 26.38
N SER A 521 -56.48 3.98 25.12
CA SER A 521 -55.38 3.11 24.69
C SER A 521 -53.98 3.67 24.97
N GLY A 522 -53.86 4.95 25.35
CA GLY A 522 -52.59 5.56 25.73
C GLY A 522 -52.26 6.81 24.94
N ALA A 523 -51.01 7.25 25.08
CA ALA A 523 -50.52 8.48 24.48
C ALA A 523 -49.35 8.21 23.54
N PHE A 524 -49.17 9.09 22.56
CA PHE A 524 -48.19 8.90 21.48
C PHE A 524 -47.17 10.03 21.45
N ILE A 525 -45.88 9.67 21.43
CA ILE A 525 -44.78 10.58 21.09
C ILE A 525 -44.34 10.26 19.66
N ASP A 526 -44.27 11.29 18.86
CA ASP A 526 -43.91 11.23 17.45
C ASP A 526 -42.48 11.70 17.20
N TYR A 527 -42.02 12.67 17.99
CA TYR A 527 -40.69 13.20 17.82
C TYR A 527 -40.05 13.54 19.14
N ILE A 528 -38.78 13.21 19.29
CA ILE A 528 -37.93 13.64 20.41
C ILE A 528 -36.67 14.26 19.82
N LYS A 529 -36.29 15.44 20.30
CA LYS A 529 -35.03 16.09 19.99
C LYS A 529 -34.33 16.53 21.26
N TRP A 530 -33.05 16.21 21.39
CA TRP A 530 -32.22 16.62 22.53
C TRP A 530 -31.02 17.42 22.02
N LYS A 531 -30.72 18.53 22.70
CA LYS A 531 -29.60 19.43 22.35
C LYS A 531 -28.93 20.01 23.57
#